data_AF-A0A133ZZ89-F1
#
_entry.id   AF-A0A133ZZ89-F1
#
_cell.length_a   1.000
_cell.length_b   1.000
_cell.length_c   1.000
_cell.angle_alpha   90.00
_cell.angle_beta   90.00
_cell.angle_gamma   90.00
#
_symmetry.space_group_name_H-M   'P 1'
#
loop_
_entity.id
_entity.type
_entity.pdbx_description
1 polymer ?
#
loop_
_entity_poly.entity_id
_entity_poly.type
_entity_poly.pdbx_seq_one_letter_code
_entity_poly.pdbx_strand_id
1 'polypeptide(L)'
;MKKLLMIMLFAFSLQIFGQGYQVTKGKNVTLSAEQIEMENKEIERTVNEDVKRFIKEIMPSIGQNEMKEIKDEEEKKAEESIMNGFFSFFSELSDGLKFDIKNIKYISNEKAFVTYEVTAPDVDKILNKKEIENKYLKKYGKELNDSEALKVVMEISKEMLKEGMKNPKNYTTEKVTVQLNKVGNEWKFKDEEEVEKMLNKLK
;
A
#
# COMPACT_ATOMS: atom_id res chain seq x y z
N MET A 1 30.83 -34.03 -2.49
CA MET A 1 30.24 -33.86 -1.14
C MET A 1 29.87 -32.41 -0.81
N LYS A 2 30.79 -31.42 -0.85
CA LYS A 2 30.45 -30.00 -0.54
C LYS A 2 29.31 -29.41 -1.37
N LYS A 3 29.27 -29.66 -2.69
CA LYS A 3 28.19 -29.15 -3.58
C LYS A 3 26.82 -29.80 -3.29
N LEU A 4 26.80 -31.09 -2.97
CA LEU A 4 25.56 -31.81 -2.62
C LEU A 4 25.02 -31.38 -1.25
N LEU A 5 25.90 -31.19 -0.25
CA LEU A 5 25.52 -30.67 1.06
C LEU A 5 24.93 -29.25 0.95
N MET A 6 25.49 -28.42 0.05
CA MET A 6 25.02 -27.07 -0.21
C MET A 6 23.66 -27.04 -0.92
N ILE A 7 23.42 -27.96 -1.85
CA ILE A 7 22.11 -28.14 -2.52
C ILE A 7 21.06 -28.69 -1.53
N MET A 8 21.44 -29.62 -0.63
CA MET A 8 20.55 -30.07 0.46
C MET A 8 20.22 -28.95 1.43
N LEU A 9 21.20 -28.16 1.89
CA LEU A 9 20.96 -27.00 2.75
C LEU A 9 20.07 -25.95 2.07
N PHE A 10 20.23 -25.77 0.75
CA PHE A 10 19.38 -24.91 -0.06
C PHE A 10 17.95 -25.47 -0.21
N ALA A 11 17.80 -26.78 -0.39
CA ALA A 11 16.50 -27.46 -0.44
C ALA A 11 15.78 -27.43 0.93
N PHE A 12 16.51 -27.61 2.04
CA PHE A 12 15.97 -27.40 3.38
C PHE A 12 15.57 -25.94 3.60
N SER A 13 16.30 -24.95 3.07
CA SER A 13 15.85 -23.55 3.14
C SER A 13 14.55 -23.27 2.38
N LEU A 14 14.19 -24.11 1.39
CA LEU A 14 12.90 -24.05 0.68
C LEU A 14 11.78 -24.84 1.38
N GLN A 15 12.12 -25.75 2.31
CA GLN A 15 11.16 -26.69 2.93
C GLN A 15 10.77 -26.35 4.37
N ILE A 16 11.40 -25.38 5.04
CA ILE A 16 11.15 -25.16 6.49
C ILE A 16 9.78 -24.51 6.78
N PHE A 17 9.06 -23.93 5.82
CA PHE A 17 7.74 -23.35 6.11
C PHE A 17 6.75 -23.65 4.99
N GLY A 18 5.55 -24.12 5.33
CA GLY A 18 4.40 -24.21 4.42
C GLY A 18 3.88 -22.85 3.92
N GLN A 19 4.74 -21.82 3.94
CA GLN A 19 4.50 -20.51 3.39
C GLN A 19 4.76 -20.58 1.88
N GLY A 20 3.84 -20.08 1.06
CA GLY A 20 3.87 -20.18 -0.40
C GLY A 20 4.99 -19.37 -1.09
N TYR A 21 6.08 -19.02 -0.37
CA TYR A 21 7.13 -18.12 -0.83
C TYR A 21 8.53 -18.54 -0.38
N GLN A 22 9.55 -18.06 -1.09
CA GLN A 22 10.94 -18.41 -0.84
C GLN A 22 11.57 -17.57 0.27
N VAL A 23 12.43 -18.17 1.11
CA VAL A 23 13.21 -17.46 2.13
C VAL A 23 14.70 -17.73 1.93
N THR A 24 15.52 -16.68 1.87
CA THR A 24 16.98 -16.81 1.71
C THR A 24 17.74 -16.01 2.76
N LYS A 25 18.86 -16.57 3.24
CA LYS A 25 19.74 -15.95 4.24
C LYS A 25 21.06 -15.51 3.63
N GLY A 26 21.43 -14.25 3.87
CA GLY A 26 22.79 -13.75 3.64
C GLY A 26 23.79 -14.37 4.61
N LYS A 27 25.09 -14.28 4.29
CA LYS A 27 26.19 -14.90 5.06
C LYS A 27 26.24 -14.45 6.53
N ASN A 28 25.77 -13.25 6.83
CA ASN A 28 25.85 -12.63 8.16
C ASN A 28 24.55 -12.77 8.97
N VAL A 29 23.59 -13.57 8.50
CA VAL A 29 22.32 -13.79 9.18
C VAL A 29 22.51 -14.94 10.17
N THR A 30 22.35 -14.65 11.46
CA THR A 30 22.52 -15.63 12.56
C THR A 30 21.21 -16.12 13.14
N LEU A 31 20.07 -15.65 12.62
CA LEU A 31 18.74 -16.03 13.08
C LEU A 31 18.52 -17.55 12.94
N SER A 32 17.96 -18.16 13.99
CA SER A 32 17.51 -19.56 13.98
C SER A 32 16.36 -19.78 13.00
N ALA A 33 15.89 -21.02 12.85
CA ALA A 33 14.68 -21.29 12.07
C ALA A 33 13.44 -20.66 12.74
N GLU A 34 13.26 -20.89 14.05
CA GLU A 34 12.15 -20.35 14.83
C GLU A 34 12.10 -18.82 14.80
N GLN A 35 13.26 -18.15 14.90
CA GLN A 35 13.35 -16.70 14.78
C GLN A 35 12.90 -16.22 13.41
N ILE A 36 13.34 -16.87 12.33
CA ILE A 36 12.92 -16.50 10.96
C ILE A 36 11.41 -16.66 10.77
N GLU A 37 10.79 -17.67 11.38
CA GLU A 37 9.33 -17.81 11.31
C GLU A 37 8.61 -16.61 11.93
N MET A 38 9.07 -16.18 13.10
CA MET A 38 8.52 -15.00 13.78
C MET A 38 8.77 -13.72 12.97
N GLU A 39 9.99 -13.52 12.47
CA GLU A 39 10.32 -12.35 11.64
C GLU A 39 9.50 -12.33 10.33
N ASN A 40 9.31 -13.50 9.70
CA ASN A 40 8.54 -13.62 8.47
C ASN A 40 7.07 -13.24 8.68
N LYS A 41 6.45 -13.68 9.79
CA LYS A 41 5.07 -13.30 10.14
C LYS A 41 4.94 -11.80 10.32
N GLU A 42 5.94 -11.16 10.94
CA GLU A 42 5.95 -9.72 11.09
C GLU A 42 6.12 -9.01 9.74
N ILE A 43 7.01 -9.48 8.87
CA ILE A 43 7.15 -8.97 7.50
C ILE A 43 5.86 -9.13 6.69
N GLU A 44 5.18 -10.28 6.80
CA GLU A 44 3.87 -10.51 6.19
C GLU A 44 2.84 -9.49 6.66
N ARG A 45 2.80 -9.23 7.97
CA ARG A 45 1.95 -8.21 8.59
C ARG A 45 2.28 -6.82 8.05
N THR A 46 3.56 -6.43 8.02
CA THR A 46 4.01 -5.14 7.48
C THR A 46 3.58 -4.95 6.03
N VAL A 47 3.78 -5.95 5.16
CA VAL A 47 3.43 -5.83 3.74
C VAL A 47 1.91 -5.80 3.52
N ASN A 48 1.14 -6.62 4.24
CA ASN A 48 -0.30 -6.75 4.02
C ASN A 48 -1.14 -5.68 4.72
N GLU A 49 -0.76 -5.32 5.95
CA GLU A 49 -1.56 -4.49 6.85
C GLU A 49 -1.04 -3.07 6.91
N ASP A 50 0.27 -2.87 7.05
CA ASP A 50 0.81 -1.52 7.30
C ASP A 50 0.62 -0.59 6.09
N VAL A 51 0.67 -1.13 4.86
CA VAL A 51 0.34 -0.37 3.63
C VAL A 51 -1.12 0.10 3.65
N LYS A 52 -2.05 -0.76 4.05
CA LYS A 52 -3.48 -0.42 4.13
C LYS A 52 -3.75 0.56 5.27
N ARG A 53 -3.11 0.35 6.43
CA ARG A 53 -3.17 1.26 7.57
C ARG A 53 -2.65 2.64 7.19
N PHE A 54 -1.54 2.71 6.45
CA PHE A 54 -0.99 3.96 5.97
C PHE A 54 -2.02 4.75 5.15
N ILE A 55 -2.67 4.11 4.18
CA ILE A 55 -3.67 4.75 3.32
C ILE A 55 -4.92 5.16 4.10
N LYS A 56 -5.38 4.33 5.05
CA LYS A 56 -6.66 4.54 5.74
C LYS A 56 -6.58 5.44 6.97
N GLU A 57 -5.44 5.49 7.64
CA GLU A 57 -5.31 6.13 8.95
C GLU A 57 -4.24 7.22 8.95
N ILE A 58 -3.04 6.90 8.46
CA ILE A 58 -1.90 7.81 8.54
C ILE A 58 -2.08 8.96 7.54
N MET A 59 -2.25 8.64 6.26
CA MET A 59 -2.38 9.64 5.18
C MET A 59 -3.50 10.67 5.45
N PRO A 60 -4.72 10.28 5.87
CA PRO A 60 -5.75 11.25 6.25
C PRO A 60 -5.36 12.13 7.44
N SER A 61 -4.64 11.58 8.41
CA SER A 61 -4.16 12.34 9.57
C SER A 61 -3.12 13.40 9.18
N ILE A 62 -2.28 13.12 8.19
CA ILE A 62 -1.34 14.11 7.64
C ILE A 62 -2.12 15.28 7.05
N GLY A 63 -3.05 14.99 6.14
CA GLY A 63 -3.86 16.03 5.49
C GLY A 63 -4.64 16.86 6.50
N GLN A 64 -5.26 16.23 7.50
CA GLN A 64 -5.99 16.96 8.55
C GLN A 64 -5.10 17.90 9.37
N ASN A 65 -3.82 17.58 9.56
CA ASN A 65 -2.90 18.48 10.25
C ASN A 65 -2.53 19.70 9.39
N GLU A 66 -2.32 19.51 8.08
CA GLU A 66 -2.08 20.62 7.15
C GLU A 66 -3.27 21.59 7.12
N MET A 67 -4.51 21.07 7.19
CA MET A 67 -5.72 21.90 7.24
C MET A 67 -5.82 22.79 8.49
N LYS A 68 -5.10 22.48 9.58
CA LYS A 68 -5.13 23.31 10.81
C LYS A 68 -4.41 24.64 10.64
N GLU A 69 -3.55 24.76 9.63
CA GLU A 69 -2.78 25.98 9.35
C GLU A 69 -3.61 27.03 8.58
N ILE A 70 -4.72 26.62 7.96
CA ILE A 70 -5.64 27.48 7.22
C ILE A 70 -6.48 28.29 8.20
N LYS A 71 -6.38 29.62 8.09
CA LYS A 71 -7.06 30.56 9.00
C LYS A 71 -8.46 30.95 8.54
N ASP A 72 -8.69 30.95 7.23
CA ASP A 72 -10.01 31.28 6.67
C ASP A 72 -10.93 30.06 6.78
N GLU A 73 -12.07 30.24 7.45
CA GLU A 73 -13.02 29.17 7.74
C GLU A 73 -13.78 28.67 6.51
N GLU A 74 -14.00 29.52 5.50
CA GLU A 74 -14.67 29.10 4.26
C GLU A 74 -13.71 28.33 3.36
N GLU A 75 -12.48 28.82 3.20
CA GLU A 75 -11.40 28.14 2.49
C GLU A 75 -11.11 26.78 3.12
N LYS A 76 -10.95 26.74 4.45
CA LYS A 76 -10.72 25.51 5.20
C LYS A 76 -11.82 24.47 4.97
N LYS A 77 -13.10 24.88 5.02
CA LYS A 77 -14.22 23.96 4.75
C LYS A 77 -14.22 23.43 3.32
N ALA A 78 -13.86 24.27 2.35
CA ALA A 78 -13.76 23.85 0.95
C ALA A 78 -12.64 22.82 0.76
N GLU A 79 -11.45 23.09 1.30
CA GLU A 79 -10.31 22.18 1.25
C GLU A 79 -10.55 20.87 2.01
N GLU A 80 -11.10 20.93 3.22
CA GLU A 80 -11.49 19.74 3.99
C GLU A 80 -12.46 18.86 3.19
N SER A 81 -13.44 19.47 2.51
CA SER A 81 -14.38 18.71 1.69
C SER A 81 -13.70 18.03 0.50
N ILE A 82 -12.70 18.64 -0.11
CA ILE A 82 -11.93 18.06 -1.22
C ILE A 82 -11.06 16.92 -0.70
N MET A 83 -10.31 17.16 0.37
CA MET A 83 -9.41 16.18 0.98
C MET A 83 -10.16 14.96 1.50
N ASN A 84 -11.33 15.15 2.12
CA ASN A 84 -12.18 14.03 2.52
C ASN A 84 -12.63 13.17 1.33
N GLY A 85 -12.96 13.79 0.19
CA GLY A 85 -13.25 13.08 -1.05
C GLY A 85 -12.04 12.27 -1.55
N PHE A 86 -10.85 12.88 -1.52
CA PHE A 86 -9.59 12.24 -1.88
C PHE A 86 -9.26 11.04 -0.99
N PHE A 87 -9.20 11.23 0.32
CA PHE A 87 -8.91 10.14 1.27
C PHE A 87 -9.96 9.03 1.20
N SER A 88 -11.23 9.39 1.01
CA SER A 88 -12.28 8.40 0.84
C SER A 88 -12.12 7.57 -0.42
N PHE A 89 -11.60 8.12 -1.52
CA PHE A 89 -11.31 7.37 -2.74
C PHE A 89 -10.16 6.39 -2.53
N PHE A 90 -9.05 6.85 -1.95
CA PHE A 90 -7.88 5.99 -1.69
C PHE A 90 -8.16 4.90 -0.66
N SER A 91 -8.97 5.19 0.35
CA SER A 91 -9.44 4.19 1.30
C SER A 91 -10.18 3.05 0.58
N GLU A 92 -11.07 3.39 -0.36
CA GLU A 92 -11.78 2.39 -1.18
C GLU A 92 -10.81 1.61 -2.09
N LEU A 93 -9.86 2.29 -2.72
CA LEU A 93 -8.84 1.66 -3.56
C LEU A 93 -8.03 0.64 -2.76
N SER A 94 -7.68 0.97 -1.52
CA SER A 94 -6.90 0.11 -0.63
C SER A 94 -7.59 -1.21 -0.28
N ASP A 95 -8.93 -1.25 -0.30
CA ASP A 95 -9.69 -2.48 -0.08
C ASP A 95 -9.52 -3.49 -1.23
N GLY A 96 -9.23 -2.99 -2.44
CA GLY A 96 -8.94 -3.80 -3.62
C GLY A 96 -7.52 -4.35 -3.65
N LEU A 97 -6.61 -3.85 -2.81
CA LEU A 97 -5.21 -4.28 -2.82
C LEU A 97 -5.06 -5.68 -2.23
N LYS A 98 -4.35 -6.52 -2.96
CA LYS A 98 -3.91 -7.85 -2.52
C LYS A 98 -2.41 -7.97 -2.70
N PHE A 99 -1.73 -8.44 -1.67
CA PHE A 99 -0.29 -8.67 -1.70
C PHE A 99 -0.01 -10.15 -1.61
N ASP A 100 0.88 -10.63 -2.45
CA ASP A 100 1.35 -12.01 -2.46
C ASP A 100 2.88 -12.02 -2.41
N ILE A 101 3.41 -12.29 -1.22
CA ILE A 101 4.86 -12.36 -1.01
C ILE A 101 5.41 -13.52 -1.82
N LYS A 102 6.48 -13.27 -2.57
CA LYS A 102 7.17 -14.29 -3.38
C LYS A 102 8.51 -14.67 -2.82
N ASN A 103 9.22 -13.72 -2.22
CA ASN A 103 10.54 -13.97 -1.67
C ASN A 103 10.89 -12.99 -0.53
N ILE A 104 11.48 -13.52 0.54
CA ILE A 104 12.13 -12.74 1.61
C ILE A 104 13.62 -13.08 1.62
N LYS A 105 14.46 -12.08 1.36
CA LYS A 105 15.92 -12.20 1.37
C LYS A 105 16.51 -11.40 2.51
N TYR A 106 16.90 -12.09 3.59
CA TYR A 106 17.60 -11.48 4.71
C TYR A 106 19.04 -11.13 4.33
N ILE A 107 19.40 -9.86 4.50
CA ILE A 107 20.76 -9.33 4.28
C ILE A 107 21.53 -9.31 5.60
N SER A 108 20.85 -8.96 6.69
CA SER A 108 21.31 -9.09 8.08
C SER A 108 20.11 -9.52 8.94
N ASN A 109 20.32 -9.67 10.24
CA ASN A 109 19.22 -9.95 11.19
C ASN A 109 18.15 -8.84 11.23
N GLU A 110 18.47 -7.65 10.72
CA GLU A 110 17.65 -6.43 10.83
C GLU A 110 17.35 -5.79 9.46
N LYS A 111 17.70 -6.47 8.36
CA LYS A 111 17.49 -5.96 7.01
C LYS A 111 17.09 -7.07 6.07
N ALA A 112 15.99 -6.88 5.34
CA ALA A 112 15.51 -7.82 4.35
C ALA A 112 15.08 -7.11 3.08
N PHE A 113 15.26 -7.77 1.94
CA PHE A 113 14.56 -7.43 0.71
C PHE A 113 13.35 -8.34 0.58
N VAL A 114 12.19 -7.75 0.40
CA VAL A 114 10.93 -8.47 0.23
C VAL A 114 10.43 -8.22 -1.17
N THR A 115 10.23 -9.31 -1.91
CA THR A 115 9.63 -9.30 -3.23
C THR A 115 8.21 -9.81 -3.10
N TYR A 116 7.23 -9.02 -3.52
CA TYR A 116 5.82 -9.40 -3.54
C TYR A 116 5.18 -8.98 -4.86
N GLU A 117 4.09 -9.66 -5.22
CA GLU A 117 3.16 -9.20 -6.25
C GLU A 117 2.04 -8.43 -5.58
N VAL A 118 1.78 -7.21 -6.05
CA VAL A 118 0.60 -6.44 -5.66
C VAL A 118 -0.41 -6.51 -6.80
N THR A 119 -1.61 -6.98 -6.48
CA THR A 119 -2.75 -6.90 -7.38
C THR A 119 -3.61 -5.73 -6.94
N ALA A 120 -3.79 -4.75 -7.82
CA ALA A 120 -4.48 -3.50 -7.55
C ALA A 120 -5.57 -3.24 -8.61
N PRO A 121 -6.68 -2.57 -8.24
CA PRO A 121 -7.62 -2.06 -9.23
C PRO A 121 -6.89 -1.13 -10.21
N ASP A 122 -7.07 -1.37 -11.50
CA ASP A 122 -6.52 -0.59 -12.59
C ASP A 122 -7.33 0.70 -12.72
N VAL A 123 -6.87 1.75 -12.03
CA VAL A 123 -7.56 3.04 -11.95
C VAL A 123 -7.71 3.69 -13.32
N ASP A 124 -6.71 3.58 -14.20
CA ASP A 124 -6.75 4.16 -15.54
C ASP A 124 -7.79 3.48 -16.43
N LYS A 125 -7.96 2.16 -16.25
CA LYS A 125 -9.01 1.41 -16.93
C LYS A 125 -10.40 1.66 -16.37
N ILE A 126 -10.50 1.83 -15.05
CA ILE A 126 -11.77 2.02 -14.35
C ILE A 126 -12.28 3.45 -14.53
N LEU A 127 -11.41 4.44 -14.39
CA LEU A 127 -11.77 5.86 -14.46
C LEU A 127 -11.61 6.37 -15.89
N ASN A 128 -12.73 6.73 -16.50
CA ASN A 128 -12.77 7.32 -17.82
C ASN A 128 -13.42 8.71 -17.75
N LYS A 129 -12.72 9.74 -18.24
CA LYS A 129 -13.22 11.12 -18.23
C LYS A 129 -14.62 11.25 -18.85
N LYS A 130 -14.86 10.64 -20.02
CA LYS A 130 -16.16 10.71 -20.69
C LYS A 130 -17.26 10.04 -19.87
N GLU A 131 -16.92 8.95 -19.18
CA GLU A 131 -17.88 8.25 -18.33
C GLU A 131 -18.19 9.04 -17.06
N ILE A 132 -17.19 9.70 -16.46
CA ILE A 132 -17.38 10.63 -15.35
C ILE A 132 -18.31 11.78 -15.77
N GLU A 133 -18.04 12.42 -16.91
CA GLU A 133 -18.88 13.49 -17.46
C GLU A 133 -20.32 13.01 -17.74
N ASN A 134 -20.47 11.80 -18.30
CA ASN A 134 -21.79 11.21 -18.56
C ASN A 134 -22.55 10.88 -17.27
N LYS A 135 -21.89 10.33 -16.24
CA LYS A 135 -22.50 10.05 -14.93
C LYS A 135 -22.88 11.36 -14.23
N TYR A 136 -22.05 12.38 -14.34
CA TYR A 136 -22.34 13.73 -13.82
C TYR A 136 -23.58 14.31 -14.50
N LEU A 137 -23.62 14.34 -15.84
CA LEU A 137 -24.75 14.87 -16.60
C LEU A 137 -26.05 14.14 -16.25
N LYS A 138 -26.02 12.81 -16.13
CA LYS A 138 -27.19 12.01 -15.72
C LYS A 138 -27.66 12.33 -14.30
N LYS A 139 -26.75 12.58 -13.36
CA LYS A 139 -27.07 12.80 -11.94
C LYS A 139 -27.54 14.23 -11.67
N TYR A 140 -26.97 15.23 -12.36
CA TYR A 140 -27.22 16.64 -12.07
C TYR A 140 -27.94 17.41 -13.19
N GLY A 141 -28.13 16.83 -14.37
CA GLY A 141 -28.86 17.45 -15.48
C GLY A 141 -28.13 18.63 -16.14
N LYS A 142 -26.83 18.81 -15.87
CA LYS A 142 -25.99 19.86 -16.44
C LYS A 142 -24.59 19.35 -16.74
N GLU A 143 -23.86 20.04 -17.61
CA GLU A 143 -22.45 19.73 -17.90
C GLU A 143 -21.55 20.09 -16.72
N LEU A 144 -20.47 19.32 -16.56
CA LEU A 144 -19.46 19.56 -15.52
C LEU A 144 -18.70 20.84 -15.86
N ASN A 145 -18.68 21.81 -14.95
CA ASN A 145 -17.82 22.99 -15.03
C ASN A 145 -16.65 22.88 -14.05
N ASP A 146 -15.61 23.69 -14.28
CA ASP A 146 -14.35 23.63 -13.51
C ASP A 146 -14.54 23.96 -12.02
N SER A 147 -15.52 24.79 -11.65
CA SER A 147 -15.75 25.23 -10.26
C SER A 147 -16.41 24.18 -9.36
N GLU A 148 -17.21 23.27 -9.93
CA GLU A 148 -17.87 22.18 -9.19
C GLU A 148 -17.12 20.84 -9.34
N ALA A 149 -16.02 20.84 -10.10
CA ALA A 149 -15.41 19.64 -10.62
C ALA A 149 -14.89 18.71 -9.53
N LEU A 150 -14.03 19.20 -8.65
CA LEU A 150 -13.15 18.29 -7.91
C LEU A 150 -13.91 17.39 -6.92
N LYS A 151 -14.80 17.94 -6.09
CA LYS A 151 -15.57 17.15 -5.11
C LYS A 151 -16.49 16.14 -5.79
N VAL A 152 -17.25 16.59 -6.79
CA VAL A 152 -18.24 15.73 -7.46
C VAL A 152 -17.55 14.68 -8.32
N VAL A 153 -16.42 15.03 -8.95
CA VAL A 153 -15.57 14.06 -9.66
C VAL A 153 -15.05 13.00 -8.71
N MET A 154 -14.63 13.34 -7.48
CA MET A 154 -14.18 12.33 -6.51
C MET A 154 -15.32 11.41 -6.05
N GLU A 155 -16.54 11.94 -5.87
CA GLU A 155 -17.71 11.12 -5.54
C GLU A 155 -18.03 10.12 -6.65
N ILE A 156 -18.14 10.60 -7.91
CA ILE A 156 -18.40 9.75 -9.08
C ILE A 156 -17.26 8.75 -9.30
N SER A 157 -16.01 9.18 -9.13
CA SER A 157 -14.83 8.30 -9.27
C SER A 157 -14.83 7.20 -8.22
N LYS A 158 -15.24 7.49 -6.98
CA LYS A 158 -15.40 6.47 -5.94
C LYS A 158 -16.51 5.47 -6.28
N GLU A 159 -17.66 5.94 -6.80
CA GLU A 159 -18.72 5.05 -7.28
C GLU A 159 -18.23 4.14 -8.41
N MET A 160 -17.53 4.71 -9.40
CA MET A 160 -16.93 3.97 -10.52
C MET A 160 -15.88 2.97 -10.04
N LEU A 161 -15.06 3.34 -9.05
CA LEU A 161 -14.08 2.44 -8.44
C LEU A 161 -14.76 1.22 -7.82
N LYS A 162 -15.81 1.42 -7.02
CA LYS A 162 -16.60 0.35 -6.43
C LYS A 162 -17.21 -0.59 -7.47
N GLU A 163 -17.75 -0.03 -8.55
CA GLU A 163 -18.32 -0.81 -9.64
C GLU A 163 -17.23 -1.58 -10.40
N GLY A 164 -16.13 -0.91 -10.72
CA GLY A 164 -14.99 -1.44 -11.45
C GLY A 164 -14.31 -2.59 -10.71
N MET A 165 -14.18 -2.47 -9.38
CA MET A 165 -13.58 -3.48 -8.51
C MET A 165 -14.36 -4.80 -8.44
N LYS A 166 -15.64 -4.82 -8.84
CA LYS A 166 -16.43 -6.06 -8.95
C LYS A 166 -15.99 -6.94 -10.12
N ASN A 167 -15.28 -6.37 -11.10
CA ASN A 167 -14.83 -7.10 -12.28
C ASN A 167 -13.34 -7.49 -12.15
N PRO A 168 -13.00 -8.79 -12.09
CA PRO A 168 -11.61 -9.24 -12.00
C PRO A 168 -10.70 -8.77 -13.15
N LYS A 169 -11.27 -8.46 -14.33
CA LYS A 169 -10.50 -7.94 -15.48
C LYS A 169 -10.00 -6.51 -15.28
N ASN A 170 -10.47 -5.81 -14.26
CA ASN A 170 -10.08 -4.43 -13.94
C ASN A 170 -8.97 -4.39 -12.89
N TYR A 171 -8.19 -5.46 -12.77
CA TYR A 171 -7.03 -5.51 -11.89
C TYR A 171 -5.78 -5.70 -12.73
N THR A 172 -4.70 -5.07 -12.27
CA THR A 172 -3.35 -5.30 -12.75
C THR A 172 -2.52 -5.87 -11.62
N THR A 173 -1.50 -6.66 -11.97
CA THR A 173 -0.57 -7.24 -11.02
C THR A 173 0.84 -6.77 -11.36
N GLU A 174 1.51 -6.20 -10.37
CA GLU A 174 2.89 -5.74 -10.48
C GLU A 174 3.77 -6.44 -9.47
N LYS A 175 5.00 -6.75 -9.87
CA LYS A 175 6.00 -7.35 -9.00
C LYS A 175 6.91 -6.25 -8.47
N VAL A 176 6.92 -6.08 -7.15
CA VAL A 176 7.68 -5.05 -6.45
C VAL A 176 8.74 -5.71 -5.58
N THR A 177 9.89 -5.06 -5.41
CA THR A 177 10.90 -5.46 -4.42
C THR A 177 11.27 -4.25 -3.58
N VAL A 178 11.05 -4.36 -2.28
CA VAL A 178 11.27 -3.30 -1.30
C VAL A 178 12.33 -3.73 -0.29
N GLN A 179 12.96 -2.76 0.35
CA GLN A 179 13.79 -3.00 1.53
C GLN A 179 12.98 -2.73 2.79
N LEU A 180 13.00 -3.67 3.73
CA LEU A 180 12.51 -3.47 5.09
C LEU A 180 13.70 -3.44 6.04
N ASN A 181 13.62 -2.55 7.02
CA ASN A 181 14.56 -2.46 8.15
C ASN A 181 13.82 -2.82 9.43
N LYS A 182 14.51 -3.51 10.33
CA LYS A 182 14.01 -3.76 11.67
C LYS A 182 14.34 -2.58 12.57
N VAL A 183 13.32 -2.02 13.22
CA VAL A 183 13.44 -0.94 14.20
C VAL A 183 12.81 -1.42 15.50
N GLY A 184 13.64 -1.72 16.49
CA GLY A 184 13.18 -2.42 17.69
C GLY A 184 12.66 -3.81 17.34
N ASN A 185 11.37 -4.06 17.58
CA ASN A 185 10.74 -5.34 17.31
C ASN A 185 9.91 -5.37 16.01
N GLU A 186 9.83 -4.25 15.29
CA GLU A 186 8.97 -4.11 14.11
C GLU A 186 9.80 -4.04 12.82
N TRP A 187 9.25 -4.57 11.74
CA TRP A 187 9.78 -4.33 10.40
C TRP A 187 9.06 -3.14 9.77
N LYS A 188 9.83 -2.18 9.25
CA LYS A 188 9.31 -0.99 8.58
C LYS A 188 9.84 -0.89 7.17
N PHE A 189 9.05 -0.30 6.27
CA PHE A 189 9.57 0.03 4.94
C PHE A 189 10.69 1.06 5.10
N LYS A 190 11.78 0.91 4.34
CA LYS A 190 12.89 1.88 4.39
C LYS A 190 12.41 3.32 4.18
N ASP A 191 11.44 3.51 3.28
CA ASP A 191 10.92 4.83 2.91
C ASP A 191 9.86 5.35 3.91
N GLU A 192 9.29 4.48 4.75
CA GLU A 192 8.41 4.87 5.86
C GLU A 192 9.19 5.61 6.96
N GLU A 193 10.48 5.28 7.16
CA GLU A 193 11.35 6.08 8.05
C GLU A 193 11.45 7.54 7.59
N GLU A 194 11.38 7.82 6.29
CA GLU A 194 11.41 9.19 5.77
C GLU A 194 10.08 9.89 5.99
N VAL A 195 8.96 9.20 5.79
CA VAL A 195 7.62 9.76 6.06
C VAL A 195 7.39 9.99 7.55
N GLU A 196 7.81 9.08 8.43
CA GLU A 196 7.76 9.28 9.89
C GLU A 196 8.63 10.46 10.33
N LYS A 197 9.82 10.64 9.73
CA LYS A 197 10.66 11.83 9.97
C LYS A 197 9.99 13.12 9.52
N MET A 198 9.25 13.10 8.41
CA MET A 198 8.46 14.26 7.97
C MET A 198 7.32 14.53 8.96
N LEU A 199 6.59 13.49 9.38
CA LEU A 199 5.49 13.60 10.33
C LEU A 199 5.90 14.13 11.70
N ASN A 200 7.06 13.70 12.21
CA ASN A 200 7.57 14.19 13.49
C ASN A 200 8.06 15.64 13.45
N LYS A 201 8.29 16.22 12.26
CA LYS A 201 8.60 17.65 12.09
C LYS A 201 7.36 18.54 12.08
N LEU A 202 6.17 17.94 11.89
CA LEU A 202 4.88 18.63 11.89
C LEU A 202 4.22 18.68 13.29
N LYS A 203 4.84 18.09 14.31
CA LYS A 203 4.43 18.14 15.72
C LYS A 203 5.22 19.20 16.46
#